data_AF-Q6DRL2-F1
#
_entry.id   AF-Q6DRL2-F1
#
_cell.length_a   1.000
_cell.length_b   1.000
_cell.length_c   1.000
_cell.angle_alpha   90.00
_cell.angle_beta   90.00
_cell.angle_gamma   90.00
#
_symmetry.space_group_name_H-M   'P 1'
#
loop_
_entity.id
_entity.type
_entity.pdbx_description
1 polymer ?
#
loop_
_entity_poly.entity_id
_entity_poly.type
_entity_poly.pdbx_seq_one_letter_code
_entity_poly.pdbx_strand_id
1 'polypeptide(L)'
;MDNSHQFGYMRAPPPTFSDAAGLDGAVYPGPPPHHPPPQAGYSWDTYQHPPPAAQHHWPQFPQFDPSRPPPGTFEPPQNHENPPSSWTQNQWSNVNVNIDSPNQPQYPNSTPPSYQPHSRPDNSAYIYTPKQQNYTFTNRYSNEPQNIQNKSPLITASDEEAKQRLRDEQWIQRFLRTRINYNKHNKTKQIKYKPSISEFKEKLYGTVQMLADLNLFCRRLKDNLENEDVWTETLLKATEMKNNLQKRLKDLKEPDCISSVQRKLQQVNKKRARMRRRKMEQMEEKQEQEARRAEREAEIDKWQMKRFQEVEEKNREKELKLAADAVLSEVRKKQSDAKRMLDILKSLEKLRKLRKEAAARKGLFPGKESDDRFEGHLERLRSLIRKRTAVYDTEEKALRVMLEGEQEEERKRDQDRRLKRERDKLLQKKRELHAMLFGAELPTDHPLQPFLDYYTQAERSLPALIEIRREWDQFLVSVDHPDGTSIPNGWIVPEPPADEIWATALEK
;
A
#
# COMPACT_ATOMS: atom_id res chain seq x y z
N MET A 1 14.72 -44.22 -1.37
CA MET A 1 15.66 -44.78 -2.36
C MET A 1 16.12 -43.61 -3.20
N ASP A 2 17.37 -43.23 -2.97
CA ASP A 2 18.09 -42.11 -3.57
C ASP A 2 18.17 -42.21 -5.09
N ASN A 3 18.12 -41.06 -5.77
CA ASN A 3 19.02 -40.84 -6.88
C ASN A 3 19.30 -39.35 -7.08
N SER A 4 20.49 -38.94 -6.66
CA SER A 4 21.09 -37.64 -6.91
C SER A 4 21.70 -37.63 -8.31
N HIS A 5 21.47 -36.58 -9.10
CA HIS A 5 22.28 -36.27 -10.28
C HIS A 5 22.88 -34.87 -10.17
N GLN A 6 24.16 -34.88 -10.46
CA GLN A 6 25.23 -33.94 -10.23
C GLN A 6 25.39 -33.04 -11.46
N PHE A 7 25.45 -31.72 -11.28
CA PHE A 7 26.05 -30.82 -12.27
C PHE A 7 26.95 -29.81 -11.56
N GLY A 8 28.24 -29.91 -11.88
CA GLY A 8 29.30 -29.07 -11.35
C GLY A 8 29.43 -27.77 -12.14
N TYR A 9 29.84 -26.72 -11.43
CA TYR A 9 30.28 -25.46 -12.02
C TYR A 9 31.77 -25.27 -11.80
N MET A 10 32.46 -25.03 -12.92
CA MET A 10 33.86 -24.68 -13.04
C MET A 10 34.12 -23.25 -12.55
N ARG A 11 35.00 -23.15 -11.55
CA ARG A 11 36.22 -22.31 -11.46
C ARG A 11 36.18 -20.85 -11.95
N ALA A 12 36.38 -19.93 -11.00
CA ALA A 12 37.23 -18.73 -11.17
C ALA A 12 37.94 -18.41 -9.83
N PRO A 13 39.26 -18.11 -9.81
CA PRO A 13 40.01 -17.85 -8.58
C PRO A 13 40.02 -16.35 -8.22
N PRO A 14 40.23 -15.97 -6.94
CA PRO A 14 40.44 -14.58 -6.56
C PRO A 14 41.92 -14.18 -6.72
N PRO A 15 42.24 -12.89 -6.91
CA PRO A 15 43.61 -12.43 -7.09
C PRO A 15 44.36 -12.36 -5.76
N THR A 16 45.64 -12.73 -5.82
CA THR A 16 46.66 -12.57 -4.79
C THR A 16 47.22 -11.15 -4.82
N PHE A 17 47.32 -10.48 -3.68
CA PHE A 17 48.18 -9.31 -3.51
C PHE A 17 49.13 -9.53 -2.34
N SER A 18 50.40 -9.24 -2.62
CA SER A 18 51.59 -9.62 -1.89
C SER A 18 51.92 -8.65 -0.74
N ASP A 19 52.46 -9.22 0.34
CA ASP A 19 53.10 -8.53 1.45
C ASP A 19 54.33 -7.72 1.02
N ALA A 20 54.51 -6.53 1.63
CA ALA A 20 55.83 -5.97 1.92
C ALA A 20 55.76 -5.08 3.17
N ALA A 21 56.66 -5.39 4.09
CA ALA A 21 56.81 -4.89 5.45
C ALA A 21 57.13 -3.38 5.56
N GLY A 22 56.75 -2.79 6.71
CA GLY A 22 57.15 -1.45 7.11
C GLY A 22 56.64 -1.08 8.50
N LEU A 23 57.50 -1.24 9.50
CA LEU A 23 57.39 -0.93 10.92
C LEU A 23 56.88 0.49 11.23
N ASP A 24 55.96 0.63 12.19
CA ASP A 24 56.16 1.25 13.52
C ASP A 24 54.90 1.96 14.08
N GLY A 25 54.57 1.63 15.33
CA GLY A 25 54.00 2.57 16.29
C GLY A 25 52.47 2.81 16.33
N ALA A 26 51.89 2.46 17.50
CA ALA A 26 50.71 3.06 18.15
C ALA A 26 49.37 2.28 18.12
N VAL A 27 49.30 1.31 19.04
CA VAL A 27 48.24 1.09 20.05
C VAL A 27 46.85 1.69 19.77
N TYR A 28 45.89 0.85 19.37
CA TYR A 28 44.47 0.95 19.73
C TYR A 28 43.89 -0.46 19.90
N PRO A 29 43.10 -0.75 20.95
CA PRO A 29 42.54 -2.07 21.17
C PRO A 29 41.33 -2.30 20.26
N GLY A 30 41.29 -3.49 19.66
CA GLY A 30 40.16 -4.02 18.88
C GLY A 30 38.92 -4.38 19.73
N PRO A 31 37.84 -4.82 19.06
CA PRO A 31 36.45 -4.56 19.43
C PRO A 31 35.85 -5.63 20.38
N PRO A 32 34.76 -5.34 21.11
CA PRO A 32 33.97 -6.39 21.72
C PRO A 32 33.05 -7.05 20.68
N PRO A 33 32.67 -8.32 20.91
CA PRO A 33 32.02 -9.17 19.92
C PRO A 33 30.52 -8.89 19.77
N HIS A 34 30.00 -9.26 18.61
CA HIS A 34 28.58 -9.35 18.29
C HIS A 34 27.77 -10.00 19.43
N HIS A 35 26.83 -9.25 19.99
CA HIS A 35 25.80 -9.77 20.88
C HIS A 35 24.62 -10.25 20.04
N PRO A 36 24.16 -11.51 20.19
CA PRO A 36 22.89 -11.94 19.63
C PRO A 36 21.75 -11.31 20.46
N PRO A 37 20.57 -11.01 19.87
CA PRO A 37 19.43 -10.55 20.65
C PRO A 37 18.95 -11.68 21.58
N PRO A 38 18.39 -11.34 22.76
CA PRO A 38 18.12 -12.29 23.81
C PRO A 38 17.00 -13.26 23.44
N GLN A 39 17.28 -14.52 23.72
CA GLN A 39 16.37 -15.65 23.67
C GLN A 39 15.37 -15.53 24.84
N ALA A 40 14.23 -14.87 24.61
CA ALA A 40 12.99 -15.19 25.33
C ALA A 40 12.31 -16.28 24.48
N GLY A 41 12.20 -17.53 24.90
CA GLY A 41 11.65 -17.93 26.20
C GLY A 41 10.13 -17.87 26.09
N TYR A 42 9.51 -19.04 26.12
CA TYR A 42 8.07 -19.31 26.28
C TYR A 42 7.22 -19.56 25.02
N SER A 43 7.00 -20.87 24.82
CA SER A 43 5.68 -21.48 24.64
C SER A 43 4.99 -21.29 23.29
N TRP A 44 5.30 -22.22 22.40
CA TRP A 44 4.38 -22.70 21.38
C TRP A 44 3.31 -23.53 22.08
N ASP A 45 2.20 -22.91 22.50
CA ASP A 45 1.04 -23.70 22.89
C ASP A 45 -0.28 -22.96 22.64
N THR A 46 -1.07 -23.62 21.80
CA THR A 46 -2.53 -23.73 21.90
C THR A 46 -3.38 -22.48 21.62
N TYR A 47 -4.03 -22.54 20.45
CA TYR A 47 -5.30 -21.90 20.10
C TYR A 47 -6.05 -21.30 21.31
N GLN A 48 -5.87 -20.00 21.54
CA GLN A 48 -6.78 -19.25 22.40
C GLN A 48 -7.98 -18.79 21.57
N HIS A 49 -9.13 -19.38 21.93
CA HIS A 49 -10.45 -18.99 21.49
C HIS A 49 -10.70 -17.49 21.71
N PRO A 50 -11.45 -16.81 20.82
CA PRO A 50 -11.89 -15.45 21.08
C PRO A 50 -12.78 -15.42 22.35
N PRO A 51 -12.71 -14.35 23.16
CA PRO A 51 -13.48 -14.24 24.39
C PRO A 51 -14.98 -14.27 24.08
N PRO A 52 -15.82 -14.85 24.96
CA PRO A 52 -17.26 -14.85 24.79
C PRO A 52 -17.77 -13.41 24.83
N ALA A 53 -18.68 -13.10 23.90
CA ALA A 53 -19.27 -11.78 23.70
C ALA A 53 -19.73 -11.16 25.03
N ALA A 54 -19.12 -10.03 25.39
CA ALA A 54 -19.69 -9.12 26.36
C ALA A 54 -21.07 -8.68 25.85
N GLN A 55 -22.10 -8.97 26.64
CA GLN A 55 -23.47 -8.55 26.39
C GLN A 55 -23.52 -7.02 26.46
N HIS A 56 -23.41 -6.36 25.31
CA HIS A 56 -23.75 -4.95 25.18
C HIS A 56 -25.27 -4.81 25.38
N HIS A 57 -25.66 -4.42 26.59
CA HIS A 57 -26.98 -3.91 26.90
C HIS A 57 -27.20 -2.62 26.12
N TRP A 58 -27.92 -2.71 25.00
CA TRP A 58 -28.48 -1.53 24.36
C TRP A 58 -29.43 -0.83 25.33
N PRO A 59 -29.38 0.51 25.46
CA PRO A 59 -30.36 1.22 26.27
C PRO A 59 -31.76 0.94 25.71
N GLN A 60 -32.68 0.50 26.58
CA GLN A 60 -34.08 0.33 26.23
C GLN A 60 -34.63 1.68 25.75
N PHE A 61 -35.06 1.73 24.48
CA PHE A 61 -35.88 2.83 23.99
C PHE A 61 -37.20 2.86 24.79
N PRO A 62 -37.65 4.04 25.27
CA PRO A 62 -38.95 4.15 25.91
C PRO A 62 -40.06 3.66 24.98
N GLN A 63 -41.00 2.90 25.55
CA GLN A 63 -42.15 2.35 24.86
C GLN A 63 -42.99 3.49 24.25
N PHE A 64 -43.29 3.39 22.95
CA PHE A 64 -44.07 4.38 22.20
C PHE A 64 -45.47 4.54 22.81
N ASP A 65 -45.80 5.75 23.26
CA ASP A 65 -47.13 6.13 23.72
C ASP A 65 -47.90 6.84 22.58
N PRO A 66 -48.91 6.20 21.97
CA PRO A 66 -49.70 6.77 20.87
C PRO A 66 -50.57 7.97 21.29
N SER A 67 -50.57 8.37 22.56
CA SER A 67 -51.40 9.46 23.11
C SER A 67 -50.72 10.85 23.04
N ARG A 68 -49.43 10.94 22.69
CA ARG A 68 -48.71 12.22 22.60
C ARG A 68 -48.70 12.77 21.16
N PRO A 69 -49.25 13.98 20.91
CA PRO A 69 -49.09 14.65 19.63
C PRO A 69 -47.64 15.12 19.45
N PRO A 70 -47.14 15.17 18.20
CA PRO A 70 -45.81 15.71 17.90
C PRO A 70 -45.77 17.21 18.23
N PRO A 71 -44.63 17.73 18.73
CA PRO A 71 -44.51 19.16 19.02
C PRO A 71 -44.52 19.98 17.72
N GLY A 72 -45.61 20.73 17.52
CA GLY A 72 -45.60 22.17 17.22
C GLY A 72 -45.10 22.63 15.85
N THR A 73 -46.05 22.77 14.94
CA THR A 73 -46.01 23.42 13.61
C THR A 73 -46.26 24.95 13.70
N PHE A 74 -45.61 25.73 12.80
CA PHE A 74 -45.89 27.14 12.36
C PHE A 74 -45.66 28.26 13.40
N GLU A 75 -45.09 29.46 13.15
CA GLU A 75 -44.70 30.27 11.96
C GLU A 75 -43.85 31.50 12.46
N PRO A 76 -42.97 32.13 11.65
CA PRO A 76 -41.98 33.15 12.11
C PRO A 76 -42.38 34.60 11.79
N PRO A 77 -41.63 35.64 12.28
CA PRO A 77 -41.22 36.69 11.32
C PRO A 77 -39.89 37.46 11.62
N GLN A 78 -39.26 37.93 10.52
CA GLN A 78 -38.43 39.16 10.29
C GLN A 78 -37.00 39.25 10.90
N ASN A 79 -35.94 39.14 10.07
CA ASN A 79 -35.19 40.20 9.34
C ASN A 79 -34.39 41.18 10.22
N HIS A 80 -33.05 41.05 10.20
CA HIS A 80 -32.15 42.20 10.03
C HIS A 80 -30.86 41.77 9.33
N GLU A 81 -30.53 42.51 8.28
CA GLU A 81 -29.45 42.35 7.32
C GLU A 81 -28.07 42.62 7.92
N ASN A 82 -27.03 41.91 7.47
CA ASN A 82 -25.81 42.50 6.92
C ASN A 82 -24.88 41.43 6.30
N PRO A 83 -24.35 41.63 5.07
CA PRO A 83 -23.58 40.65 4.29
C PRO A 83 -22.05 40.72 4.53
N PRO A 84 -21.27 39.70 4.14
CA PRO A 84 -19.84 39.59 4.47
C PRO A 84 -18.94 40.24 3.40
N SER A 85 -17.82 40.84 3.82
CA SER A 85 -16.76 41.34 2.93
C SER A 85 -15.50 40.50 3.04
N SER A 86 -15.13 39.87 1.92
CA SER A 86 -13.82 39.29 1.60
C SER A 86 -12.72 40.35 1.62
N TRP A 87 -11.54 40.11 2.19
CA TRP A 87 -10.28 40.69 1.67
C TRP A 87 -9.07 39.79 1.97
N THR A 88 -8.24 39.75 0.96
CA THR A 88 -7.02 39.01 0.68
C THR A 88 -5.76 39.61 1.33
N GLN A 89 -4.73 38.76 1.48
CA GLN A 89 -3.33 39.03 1.11
C GLN A 89 -2.44 39.90 2.02
N ASN A 90 -1.41 39.23 2.54
CA ASN A 90 -0.04 39.66 2.85
C ASN A 90 0.18 40.90 3.72
N GLN A 91 0.88 40.70 4.85
CA GLN A 91 2.01 41.56 5.23
C GLN A 91 2.90 40.88 6.28
N TRP A 92 4.19 40.78 5.92
CA TRP A 92 5.28 40.36 6.77
C TRP A 92 5.73 41.54 7.64
N SER A 93 6.00 41.31 8.93
CA SER A 93 6.93 42.16 9.69
C SER A 93 7.42 41.45 10.95
N ASN A 94 8.72 41.16 10.94
CA ASN A 94 9.57 40.81 12.08
C ASN A 94 9.41 41.82 13.24
N VAL A 95 9.35 41.32 14.48
CA VAL A 95 9.93 42.02 15.62
C VAL A 95 10.70 41.00 16.47
N ASN A 96 12.01 41.25 16.51
CA ASN A 96 13.04 40.56 17.26
C ASN A 96 12.96 40.98 18.74
N VAL A 97 12.94 40.04 19.68
CA VAL A 97 13.22 40.34 21.10
C VAL A 97 14.11 39.23 21.64
N ASN A 98 15.35 39.59 21.94
CA ASN A 98 16.40 38.77 22.49
C ASN A 98 16.52 39.11 23.98
N ILE A 99 16.30 38.18 24.90
CA ILE A 99 16.73 38.28 26.31
C ILE A 99 17.20 36.90 26.78
N ASP A 100 18.41 36.91 27.31
CA ASP A 100 19.26 35.82 27.77
C ASP A 100 18.73 34.97 28.94
N SER A 101 19.19 33.71 28.92
CA SER A 101 19.77 32.94 30.04
C SER A 101 18.90 32.17 31.07
N PRO A 102 19.47 31.10 31.68
CA PRO A 102 18.82 29.80 31.83
C PRO A 102 18.69 29.31 33.30
N ASN A 103 17.80 28.34 33.55
CA ASN A 103 18.04 27.19 34.46
C ASN A 103 16.84 26.21 34.52
N GLN A 104 17.17 24.93 34.69
CA GLN A 104 16.35 23.80 35.18
C GLN A 104 15.68 24.08 36.56
N PRO A 105 14.82 23.22 37.19
CA PRO A 105 14.62 21.75 37.03
C PRO A 105 13.16 21.21 37.20
N GLN A 106 13.03 19.88 37.02
CA GLN A 106 12.12 18.88 37.64
C GLN A 106 10.70 19.27 38.11
N TYR A 107 9.67 18.53 37.70
CA TYR A 107 8.74 17.72 38.53
C TYR A 107 7.72 16.94 37.64
N PRO A 108 7.19 15.77 38.10
CA PRO A 108 6.39 14.84 37.29
C PRO A 108 4.86 14.93 37.49
N ASN A 109 4.14 14.15 36.68
CA ASN A 109 2.71 13.78 36.75
C ASN A 109 1.66 14.85 36.38
N SER A 110 1.08 14.70 35.17
CA SER A 110 -0.36 14.86 34.88
C SER A 110 -0.65 14.36 33.46
N THR A 111 -1.31 13.21 33.31
CA THR A 111 -2.24 12.91 32.20
C THR A 111 -3.42 13.90 32.29
N PRO A 112 -4.08 14.40 31.21
CA PRO A 112 -4.73 13.62 30.12
C PRO A 112 -4.75 14.43 28.77
N PRO A 113 -5.70 14.30 27.82
CA PRO A 113 -6.45 13.17 27.25
C PRO A 113 -6.19 12.99 25.71
N SER A 114 -6.77 11.92 25.18
CA SER A 114 -6.92 11.52 23.77
C SER A 114 -7.10 12.66 22.74
N TYR A 115 -6.27 12.62 21.70
CA TYR A 115 -6.47 13.35 20.44
C TYR A 115 -7.60 12.71 19.63
N GLN A 116 -8.69 13.45 19.42
CA GLN A 116 -9.55 13.33 18.23
C GLN A 116 -9.35 14.58 17.37
N PRO A 117 -9.05 14.46 16.06
CA PRO A 117 -9.06 15.58 15.15
C PRO A 117 -10.51 15.95 14.80
N HIS A 118 -10.85 17.19 15.11
CA HIS A 118 -12.07 17.86 14.73
C HIS A 118 -12.15 18.12 13.21
N SER A 119 -13.40 18.11 12.70
CA SER A 119 -13.93 19.09 11.73
C SER A 119 -13.40 19.03 10.28
N ARG A 120 -14.19 19.05 9.19
CA ARG A 120 -15.62 19.28 8.92
C ARG A 120 -15.78 19.22 7.35
N PRO A 121 -16.90 19.62 6.71
CA PRO A 121 -17.93 18.73 6.15
C PRO A 121 -18.19 18.92 4.63
N ASP A 122 -18.97 18.02 4.03
CA ASP A 122 -20.12 18.31 3.12
C ASP A 122 -20.61 16.97 2.54
N ASN A 123 -21.82 16.51 2.89
CA ASN A 123 -23.10 16.84 2.27
C ASN A 123 -23.29 16.22 0.87
N SER A 124 -23.83 15.00 0.82
CA SER A 124 -24.92 14.65 -0.10
C SER A 124 -25.39 13.22 0.16
N ALA A 125 -26.69 13.08 0.40
CA ALA A 125 -27.42 11.85 0.54
C ALA A 125 -27.34 10.95 -0.70
N TYR A 126 -27.18 9.63 -0.51
CA TYR A 126 -27.85 8.63 -1.34
C TYR A 126 -28.14 7.36 -0.53
N ILE A 127 -29.41 7.21 -0.18
CA ILE A 127 -30.09 5.92 -0.06
C ILE A 127 -30.03 5.28 -1.45
N TYR A 128 -29.49 4.06 -1.64
CA TYR A 128 -29.97 3.15 -2.69
C TYR A 128 -29.53 1.68 -2.47
N THR A 129 -30.56 0.89 -2.17
CA THR A 129 -30.86 -0.54 -2.45
C THR A 129 -29.77 -1.51 -2.96
N PRO A 130 -29.82 -2.80 -2.54
CA PRO A 130 -28.95 -3.84 -3.07
C PRO A 130 -29.43 -4.29 -4.47
N LYS A 131 -28.65 -4.00 -5.51
CA LYS A 131 -28.85 -4.58 -6.85
C LYS A 131 -28.43 -6.04 -6.88
N GLN A 132 -29.38 -6.91 -7.20
CA GLN A 132 -29.10 -8.21 -7.81
C GLN A 132 -28.64 -7.95 -9.25
N GLN A 133 -27.38 -8.23 -9.57
CA GLN A 133 -26.92 -8.34 -10.95
C GLN A 133 -26.92 -9.81 -11.34
N ASN A 134 -27.89 -10.18 -12.19
CA ASN A 134 -27.82 -11.36 -13.04
C ASN A 134 -26.98 -10.99 -14.26
N TYR A 135 -25.90 -11.73 -14.44
CA TYR A 135 -25.05 -11.74 -15.62
C TYR A 135 -25.85 -12.14 -16.87
N THR A 136 -25.80 -11.33 -17.93
CA THR A 136 -25.94 -11.81 -19.31
C THR A 136 -24.83 -11.21 -20.14
N PHE A 137 -24.04 -12.12 -20.70
CA PHE A 137 -22.86 -11.92 -21.52
C PHE A 137 -23.30 -11.91 -22.98
N THR A 138 -23.11 -10.81 -23.72
CA THR A 138 -22.90 -10.80 -25.18
C THR A 138 -22.24 -9.49 -25.61
N ASN A 139 -20.92 -9.56 -25.79
CA ASN A 139 -20.18 -9.17 -27.00
C ASN A 139 -20.78 -8.07 -27.92
N ARG A 140 -20.13 -6.91 -28.01
CA ARG A 140 -19.47 -6.43 -29.24
C ARG A 140 -18.97 -5.00 -29.10
N TYR A 141 -17.69 -4.84 -29.42
CA TYR A 141 -16.98 -3.61 -29.73
C TYR A 141 -17.68 -2.79 -30.83
N SER A 142 -17.63 -1.46 -30.73
CA SER A 142 -17.19 -0.53 -31.79
C SER A 142 -17.41 0.93 -31.38
N ASN A 143 -16.28 1.61 -31.15
CA ASN A 143 -15.89 2.98 -31.53
C ASN A 143 -16.85 4.18 -31.34
N GLU A 144 -16.42 5.07 -30.43
CA GLU A 144 -16.11 6.50 -30.54
C GLU A 144 -17.03 7.55 -31.24
N PRO A 145 -16.91 8.85 -30.83
CA PRO A 145 -18.03 9.78 -30.76
C PRO A 145 -17.94 10.96 -31.74
N GLN A 146 -19.09 11.48 -32.16
CA GLN A 146 -19.20 12.84 -32.72
C GLN A 146 -20.53 13.51 -32.32
N ASN A 147 -20.33 14.64 -31.67
CA ASN A 147 -21.20 15.79 -31.40
C ASN A 147 -22.07 16.24 -32.60
N ILE A 148 -23.40 16.33 -32.42
CA ILE A 148 -24.24 17.33 -33.12
C ILE A 148 -25.32 17.82 -32.15
N GLN A 149 -25.18 19.09 -31.73
CA GLN A 149 -26.24 19.91 -31.17
C GLN A 149 -27.39 20.03 -32.18
N ASN A 150 -28.63 19.75 -31.77
CA ASN A 150 -29.79 20.43 -32.34
C ASN A 150 -30.88 20.61 -31.28
N LYS A 151 -31.33 21.86 -31.19
CA LYS A 151 -32.26 22.42 -30.23
C LYS A 151 -33.70 21.97 -30.50
N SER A 152 -34.44 21.79 -29.39
CA SER A 152 -35.88 22.02 -29.18
C SER A 152 -36.63 20.77 -28.68
N PRO A 153 -37.66 20.92 -27.84
CA PRO A 153 -37.87 21.92 -26.78
C PRO A 153 -37.99 21.24 -25.41
N LEU A 154 -37.75 22.04 -24.39
CA LEU A 154 -37.85 21.78 -22.94
C LEU A 154 -39.05 20.89 -22.54
N ILE A 155 -38.88 19.57 -22.55
CA ILE A 155 -39.71 18.64 -21.78
C ILE A 155 -39.10 18.67 -20.38
N THR A 156 -39.81 19.27 -19.43
CA THR A 156 -39.35 19.34 -18.03
C THR A 156 -39.07 17.92 -17.53
N ALA A 157 -37.97 17.72 -16.80
CA ALA A 157 -37.66 16.43 -16.16
C ALA A 157 -38.82 15.90 -15.31
N SER A 158 -39.73 16.79 -14.89
CA SER A 158 -40.98 16.47 -14.21
C SER A 158 -41.98 15.71 -15.09
N ASP A 159 -42.12 16.03 -16.38
CA ASP A 159 -42.99 15.29 -17.31
C ASP A 159 -42.46 13.88 -17.57
N GLU A 160 -41.15 13.70 -17.61
CA GLU A 160 -40.56 12.38 -17.85
C GLU A 160 -40.60 11.51 -16.60
N GLU A 161 -40.42 12.08 -15.40
CA GLU A 161 -40.76 11.41 -14.15
C GLU A 161 -42.25 11.07 -14.05
N ALA A 162 -43.15 11.95 -14.49
CA ALA A 162 -44.59 11.69 -14.48
C ALA A 162 -44.97 10.55 -15.44
N LYS A 163 -44.41 10.54 -16.66
CA LYS A 163 -44.55 9.42 -17.60
C LYS A 163 -43.94 8.13 -17.05
N GLN A 164 -42.80 8.21 -16.37
CA GLN A 164 -42.18 7.05 -15.73
C GLN A 164 -43.06 6.51 -14.60
N ARG A 165 -43.60 7.37 -13.74
CA ARG A 165 -44.57 6.99 -12.69
C ARG A 165 -45.82 6.35 -13.27
N LEU A 166 -46.36 6.86 -14.39
CA LEU A 166 -47.52 6.25 -15.06
C LEU A 166 -47.17 4.87 -15.64
N ARG A 167 -45.97 4.70 -16.23
CA ARG A 167 -45.48 3.39 -16.69
C ARG A 167 -45.27 2.43 -15.52
N ASP A 168 -44.70 2.90 -14.42
CA ASP A 168 -44.46 2.13 -13.21
C ASP A 168 -45.80 1.73 -12.57
N GLU A 169 -46.79 2.61 -12.53
CA GLU A 169 -48.13 2.31 -12.02
C GLU A 169 -48.86 1.30 -12.92
N GLN A 170 -48.78 1.46 -14.25
CA GLN A 170 -49.28 0.45 -15.20
C GLN A 170 -48.57 -0.89 -15.04
N TRP A 171 -47.25 -0.87 -14.80
CA TRP A 171 -46.46 -2.07 -14.53
C TRP A 171 -46.86 -2.73 -13.21
N ILE A 172 -47.03 -1.96 -12.12
CA ILE A 172 -47.51 -2.43 -10.83
C ILE A 172 -48.93 -3.01 -10.98
N GLN A 173 -49.83 -2.33 -11.69
CA GLN A 173 -51.18 -2.85 -11.95
C GLN A 173 -51.15 -4.16 -12.75
N ARG A 174 -50.34 -4.24 -13.81
CA ARG A 174 -50.14 -5.49 -14.57
C ARG A 174 -49.52 -6.58 -13.70
N PHE A 175 -48.54 -6.25 -12.86
CA PHE A 175 -47.88 -7.17 -11.95
C PHE A 175 -48.86 -7.70 -10.89
N LEU A 176 -49.66 -6.82 -10.27
CA LEU A 176 -50.70 -7.20 -9.32
C LEU A 176 -51.79 -8.05 -9.98
N ARG A 177 -52.28 -7.69 -11.19
CA ARG A 177 -53.22 -8.52 -11.96
C ARG A 177 -52.62 -9.88 -12.30
N THR A 178 -51.36 -9.93 -12.71
CA THR A 178 -50.64 -11.18 -13.02
C THR A 178 -50.48 -12.03 -11.76
N ARG A 179 -50.17 -11.42 -10.61
CA ARG A 179 -50.05 -12.11 -9.32
C ARG A 179 -51.40 -12.61 -8.81
N ILE A 180 -52.46 -11.82 -8.96
CA ILE A 180 -53.84 -12.21 -8.63
C ILE A 180 -54.29 -13.36 -9.53
N ASN A 181 -54.07 -13.26 -10.85
CA ASN A 181 -54.40 -14.32 -11.80
C ASN A 181 -53.55 -15.58 -11.56
N TYR A 182 -52.25 -15.44 -11.29
CA TYR A 182 -51.38 -16.57 -10.92
C TYR A 182 -51.85 -17.24 -9.62
N ASN A 183 -52.24 -16.46 -8.61
CA ASN A 183 -52.85 -17.00 -7.39
C ASN A 183 -54.23 -17.62 -7.63
N LYS A 184 -55.05 -17.07 -8.54
CA LYS A 184 -56.37 -17.60 -8.88
C LYS A 184 -56.27 -18.91 -9.68
N HIS A 185 -55.32 -19.00 -10.63
CA HIS A 185 -55.00 -20.20 -11.39
C HIS A 185 -54.27 -21.26 -10.56
N ASN A 186 -53.50 -20.86 -9.53
CA ASN A 186 -52.92 -21.83 -8.60
C ASN A 186 -53.90 -22.31 -7.54
N LYS A 187 -54.97 -21.55 -7.22
CA LYS A 187 -56.07 -22.04 -6.38
C LYS A 187 -56.93 -23.09 -7.08
N THR A 188 -56.98 -23.11 -8.42
CA THR A 188 -57.78 -24.08 -9.20
C THR A 188 -56.97 -25.25 -9.78
N LYS A 189 -55.64 -25.28 -9.60
CA LYS A 189 -54.84 -26.48 -9.88
C LYS A 189 -54.91 -27.41 -8.67
N GLN A 190 -55.83 -28.38 -8.75
CA GLN A 190 -55.83 -29.61 -7.97
C GLN A 190 -54.39 -30.03 -7.65
N ILE A 191 -53.99 -29.83 -6.39
CA ILE A 191 -52.64 -30.09 -5.90
C ILE A 191 -52.50 -31.61 -5.88
N LYS A 192 -51.85 -32.18 -6.90
CA LYS A 192 -51.27 -33.53 -6.76
C LYS A 192 -50.41 -33.48 -5.50
N TYR A 193 -50.80 -34.24 -4.48
CA TYR A 193 -50.18 -34.24 -3.15
C TYR A 193 -48.69 -34.57 -3.32
N LYS A 194 -47.82 -33.57 -3.22
CA LYS A 194 -46.37 -33.75 -3.34
C LYS A 194 -45.78 -33.82 -1.94
N PRO A 195 -45.40 -35.01 -1.44
CA PRO A 195 -44.94 -35.14 -0.07
C PRO A 195 -43.78 -34.18 0.22
N SER A 196 -43.81 -33.58 1.41
CA SER A 196 -42.67 -32.84 1.95
C SER A 196 -41.47 -33.79 2.12
N ILE A 197 -40.25 -33.25 2.07
CA ILE A 197 -39.04 -34.05 2.39
C ILE A 197 -39.19 -34.67 3.79
N SER A 198 -39.79 -33.94 4.73
CA SER A 198 -40.04 -34.41 6.10
C SER A 198 -41.05 -35.57 6.14
N GLU A 199 -42.18 -35.43 5.43
CA GLU A 199 -43.22 -36.47 5.38
C GLU A 199 -42.71 -37.75 4.70
N PHE A 200 -41.94 -37.62 3.61
CA PHE A 200 -41.33 -38.77 2.95
C PHE A 200 -40.33 -39.47 3.89
N LYS A 201 -39.51 -38.68 4.60
CA LYS A 201 -38.58 -39.18 5.60
C LYS A 201 -39.32 -39.94 6.70
N GLU A 202 -40.39 -39.37 7.25
CA GLU A 202 -41.22 -40.00 8.28
C GLU A 202 -41.88 -41.29 7.81
N LYS A 203 -42.47 -41.29 6.61
CA LYS A 203 -43.04 -42.51 6.00
C LYS A 203 -41.97 -43.59 5.81
N LEU A 204 -40.78 -43.22 5.34
CA LEU A 204 -39.65 -44.14 5.17
C LEU A 204 -39.25 -44.76 6.51
N TYR A 205 -39.02 -43.95 7.54
CA TYR A 205 -38.70 -44.47 8.88
C TYR A 205 -39.83 -45.35 9.44
N GLY A 206 -41.09 -44.95 9.28
CA GLY A 206 -42.23 -45.76 9.70
C GLY A 206 -42.33 -47.10 8.96
N THR A 207 -41.98 -47.15 7.67
CA THR A 207 -41.92 -48.44 6.93
C THR A 207 -40.77 -49.33 7.37
N VAL A 208 -39.62 -48.75 7.69
CA VAL A 208 -38.49 -49.50 8.24
C VAL A 208 -38.85 -50.08 9.61
N GLN A 209 -39.60 -49.33 10.43
CA GLN A 209 -40.11 -49.81 11.71
C GLN A 209 -41.11 -50.96 11.54
N MET A 210 -42.09 -50.84 10.63
CA MET A 210 -43.02 -51.94 10.33
C MET A 210 -42.32 -53.20 9.81
N LEU A 211 -41.21 -53.06 9.08
CA LEU A 211 -40.40 -54.20 8.65
C LEU A 211 -39.70 -54.88 9.83
N ALA A 212 -39.23 -54.11 10.82
CA ALA A 212 -38.69 -54.65 12.06
C ALA A 212 -39.78 -55.39 12.86
N ASP A 213 -41.00 -54.84 12.93
CA ASP A 213 -42.15 -55.46 13.61
C ASP A 213 -42.60 -56.75 12.90
N LEU A 214 -42.66 -56.76 11.56
CA LEU A 214 -42.97 -57.96 10.78
C LEU A 214 -41.94 -59.07 11.03
N ASN A 215 -40.65 -58.73 11.07
CA ASN A 215 -39.60 -59.69 11.42
C ASN A 215 -39.80 -60.26 12.83
N LEU A 216 -40.28 -59.46 13.79
CA LEU A 216 -40.60 -59.92 15.14
C LEU A 216 -41.76 -60.93 15.12
N PHE A 217 -42.83 -60.67 14.36
CA PHE A 217 -43.92 -61.63 14.19
C PHE A 217 -43.47 -62.91 13.49
N CYS A 218 -42.60 -62.82 12.48
CA CYS A 218 -42.01 -64.00 11.84
C CYS A 218 -41.16 -64.84 12.81
N ARG A 219 -40.46 -64.22 13.77
CA ARG A 219 -39.77 -64.96 14.85
C ARG A 219 -40.78 -65.62 15.79
N ARG A 220 -41.79 -64.89 16.24
CA ARG A 220 -42.86 -65.44 17.10
C ARG A 220 -43.59 -66.62 16.47
N LEU A 221 -43.83 -66.59 15.15
CA LEU A 221 -44.40 -67.72 14.40
C LEU A 221 -43.50 -68.96 14.37
N LYS A 222 -42.17 -68.78 14.35
CA LYS A 222 -41.21 -69.89 14.43
C LYS A 222 -41.16 -70.50 15.84
N ASP A 223 -41.36 -69.68 16.86
CA ASP A 223 -41.28 -70.11 18.27
C ASP A 223 -42.57 -70.78 18.77
N ASN A 224 -43.74 -70.52 18.14
CA ASN A 224 -45.05 -71.01 18.60
C ASN A 224 -45.70 -72.02 17.64
N LEU A 225 -44.95 -73.01 17.17
CA LEU A 225 -45.45 -74.06 16.25
C LEU A 225 -46.48 -75.00 16.91
N GLU A 226 -46.44 -75.14 18.23
CA GLU A 226 -47.25 -76.11 19.00
C GLU A 226 -48.59 -75.54 19.50
N ASN A 227 -48.76 -74.22 19.46
CA ASN A 227 -49.93 -73.54 20.02
C ASN A 227 -50.78 -72.96 18.88
N GLU A 228 -51.81 -73.70 18.45
CA GLU A 228 -52.68 -73.30 17.32
C GLU A 228 -53.32 -71.92 17.51
N ASP A 229 -53.75 -71.58 18.73
CA ASP A 229 -54.40 -70.30 19.01
C ASP A 229 -53.41 -69.14 18.85
N VAL A 230 -52.21 -69.26 19.45
CA VAL A 230 -51.16 -68.22 19.35
C VAL A 230 -50.62 -68.14 17.93
N TRP A 231 -50.53 -69.27 17.23
CA TRP A 231 -50.04 -69.32 15.86
C TRP A 231 -51.01 -68.65 14.89
N THR A 232 -52.31 -68.96 14.98
CA THR A 232 -53.35 -68.33 14.14
C THR A 232 -53.46 -66.83 14.40
N GLU A 233 -53.45 -66.38 15.66
CA GLU A 233 -53.42 -64.95 15.99
C GLU A 233 -52.18 -64.24 15.45
N THR A 234 -51.00 -64.83 15.62
CA THR A 234 -49.73 -64.24 15.17
C THR A 234 -49.67 -64.22 13.64
N LEU A 235 -50.25 -65.22 12.97
CA LEU A 235 -50.36 -65.26 11.52
C LEU A 235 -51.30 -64.17 10.99
N LEU A 236 -52.45 -63.95 11.63
CA LEU A 236 -53.35 -62.85 11.31
C LEU A 236 -52.63 -61.49 11.48
N LYS A 237 -51.93 -61.28 12.61
CA LYS A 237 -51.16 -60.05 12.85
C LYS A 237 -50.02 -59.87 11.83
N ALA A 238 -49.31 -60.93 11.47
CA ALA A 238 -48.22 -60.89 10.49
C ALA A 238 -48.74 -60.61 9.07
N THR A 239 -49.87 -61.21 8.68
CA THR A 239 -50.49 -60.99 7.37
C THR A 239 -51.07 -59.57 7.27
N GLU A 240 -51.69 -59.06 8.33
CA GLU A 240 -52.12 -57.66 8.41
C GLU A 240 -50.93 -56.70 8.29
N MET A 241 -49.85 -56.94 9.05
CA MET A 241 -48.63 -56.13 9.00
C MET A 241 -47.98 -56.16 7.61
N LYS A 242 -47.90 -57.35 6.99
CA LYS A 242 -47.44 -57.51 5.60
C LYS A 242 -48.30 -56.70 4.63
N ASN A 243 -49.62 -56.75 4.76
CA ASN A 243 -50.53 -55.99 3.92
C ASN A 243 -50.34 -54.47 4.11
N ASN A 244 -50.18 -54.02 5.36
CA ASN A 244 -49.89 -52.60 5.67
C ASN A 244 -48.53 -52.14 5.13
N LEU A 245 -47.51 -52.98 5.26
CA LEU A 245 -46.19 -52.72 4.69
C LEU A 245 -46.25 -52.66 3.16
N GLN A 246 -46.97 -53.58 2.51
CA GLN A 246 -47.19 -53.55 1.07
C GLN A 246 -47.92 -52.29 0.62
N LYS A 247 -48.93 -51.83 1.37
CA LYS A 247 -49.62 -50.55 1.08
C LYS A 247 -48.65 -49.37 1.16
N ARG A 248 -47.91 -49.21 2.27
CA ARG A 248 -46.95 -48.10 2.42
C ARG A 248 -45.80 -48.16 1.43
N LEU A 249 -45.34 -49.37 1.08
CA LEU A 249 -44.28 -49.55 0.09
C LEU A 249 -44.77 -49.18 -1.31
N LYS A 250 -46.05 -49.42 -1.64
CA LYS A 250 -46.65 -48.93 -2.90
C LYS A 250 -46.62 -47.40 -2.94
N ASP A 251 -46.97 -46.72 -1.85
CA ASP A 251 -46.93 -45.26 -1.76
C ASP A 251 -45.49 -44.69 -1.85
N LEU A 252 -44.51 -45.37 -1.26
CA LEU A 252 -43.10 -44.95 -1.30
C LEU A 252 -42.42 -45.26 -2.64
N LYS A 253 -42.83 -46.35 -3.33
CA LYS A 253 -42.33 -46.75 -4.65
C LYS A 253 -42.98 -45.98 -5.80
N GLU A 254 -43.95 -45.12 -5.53
CA GLU A 254 -44.53 -44.27 -6.55
C GLU A 254 -43.43 -43.36 -7.17
N PRO A 255 -43.12 -43.50 -8.48
CA PRO A 255 -41.98 -42.83 -9.09
C PRO A 255 -42.10 -41.30 -9.04
N ASP A 256 -43.32 -40.78 -9.04
CA ASP A 256 -43.63 -39.36 -8.92
C ASP A 256 -43.26 -38.79 -7.55
N CYS A 257 -43.48 -39.57 -6.48
CA CYS A 257 -43.16 -39.22 -5.11
C CYS A 257 -41.64 -39.11 -4.92
N ILE A 258 -40.88 -40.14 -5.32
CA ILE A 258 -39.41 -40.17 -5.23
C ILE A 258 -38.80 -39.04 -6.06
N SER A 259 -39.24 -38.89 -7.31
CA SER A 259 -38.73 -37.85 -8.22
C SER A 259 -38.99 -36.44 -7.68
N SER A 260 -40.15 -36.22 -7.05
CA SER A 260 -40.48 -34.95 -6.39
C SER A 260 -39.55 -34.65 -5.21
N VAL A 261 -39.29 -35.63 -4.35
CA VAL A 261 -38.40 -35.48 -3.18
C VAL A 261 -36.94 -35.29 -3.60
N GLN A 262 -36.46 -36.09 -4.56
CA GLN A 262 -35.11 -35.93 -5.13
C GLN A 262 -34.91 -34.54 -5.74
N ARG A 263 -35.91 -34.04 -6.48
CA ARG A 263 -35.88 -32.67 -7.03
C ARG A 263 -35.82 -31.61 -5.93
N LYS A 264 -36.62 -31.74 -4.86
CA LYS A 264 -36.55 -30.82 -3.70
C LYS A 264 -35.18 -30.87 -3.01
N LEU A 265 -34.60 -32.06 -2.81
CA LEU A 265 -33.24 -32.20 -2.24
C LEU A 265 -32.17 -31.55 -3.11
N GLN A 266 -32.21 -31.75 -4.43
CA GLN A 266 -31.32 -31.09 -5.37
C GLN A 266 -31.46 -29.56 -5.29
N GLN A 267 -32.69 -29.03 -5.19
CA GLN A 267 -32.92 -27.59 -5.03
C GLN A 267 -32.33 -27.06 -3.71
N VAL A 268 -32.47 -27.79 -2.60
CA VAL A 268 -31.87 -27.43 -1.30
C VAL A 268 -30.35 -27.44 -1.38
N ASN A 269 -29.75 -28.47 -1.98
CA ASN A 269 -28.29 -28.57 -2.16
C ASN A 269 -27.77 -27.42 -3.04
N LYS A 270 -28.44 -27.13 -4.18
CA LYS A 270 -28.12 -25.97 -5.03
C LYS A 270 -28.22 -24.65 -4.25
N LYS A 271 -29.26 -24.47 -3.43
CA LYS A 271 -29.41 -23.27 -2.57
C LYS A 271 -28.27 -23.15 -1.56
N ARG A 272 -27.94 -24.23 -0.84
CA ARG A 272 -26.85 -24.25 0.15
C ARG A 272 -25.49 -23.98 -0.50
N ALA A 273 -25.21 -24.57 -1.67
CA ALA A 273 -24.00 -24.31 -2.44
C ALA A 273 -23.88 -22.84 -2.86
N ARG A 274 -24.98 -22.23 -3.36
CA ARG A 274 -25.00 -20.78 -3.66
C ARG A 274 -24.73 -19.91 -2.43
N MET A 275 -25.33 -20.24 -1.28
CA MET A 275 -25.09 -19.50 -0.04
C MET A 275 -23.64 -19.59 0.44
N ARG A 276 -23.01 -20.77 0.32
CA ARG A 276 -21.59 -20.95 0.66
C ARG A 276 -20.68 -20.13 -0.26
N ARG A 277 -20.91 -20.17 -1.58
CA ARG A 277 -20.17 -19.35 -2.54
C ARG A 277 -20.30 -17.87 -2.24
N ARG A 278 -21.53 -17.37 -2.05
CA ARG A 278 -21.76 -15.96 -1.67
C ARG A 278 -21.07 -15.56 -0.37
N LYS A 279 -21.03 -16.43 0.64
CA LYS A 279 -20.34 -16.15 1.90
C LYS A 279 -18.81 -16.11 1.71
N MET A 280 -18.26 -16.96 0.85
CA MET A 280 -16.85 -16.98 0.50
C MET A 280 -16.46 -15.71 -0.29
N GLU A 281 -17.23 -15.36 -1.32
CA GLU A 281 -17.07 -14.13 -2.11
C GLU A 281 -17.11 -12.87 -1.22
N GLN A 282 -18.03 -12.79 -0.26
CA GLN A 282 -18.11 -11.67 0.69
C GLN A 282 -16.90 -11.60 1.64
N MET A 283 -16.35 -12.75 2.03
CA MET A 283 -15.17 -12.80 2.88
C MET A 283 -13.93 -12.35 2.11
N GLU A 284 -13.79 -12.82 0.88
CA GLU A 284 -12.73 -12.43 -0.05
C GLU A 284 -12.80 -10.93 -0.38
N GLU A 285 -13.98 -10.40 -0.69
CA GLU A 285 -14.19 -8.96 -0.93
C GLU A 285 -13.80 -8.12 0.31
N LYS A 286 -14.15 -8.59 1.52
CA LYS A 286 -13.77 -7.90 2.76
C LYS A 286 -12.25 -7.91 2.96
N GLN A 287 -11.59 -9.05 2.72
CA GLN A 287 -10.14 -9.19 2.82
C GLN A 287 -9.43 -8.30 1.80
N GLU A 288 -9.91 -8.26 0.56
CA GLU A 288 -9.35 -7.40 -0.50
C GLU A 288 -9.54 -5.91 -0.17
N GLN A 289 -10.70 -5.52 0.37
CA GLN A 289 -10.92 -4.16 0.86
C GLN A 289 -10.00 -3.80 2.03
N GLU A 290 -9.72 -4.75 2.93
CA GLU A 290 -8.79 -4.57 4.04
C GLU A 290 -7.34 -4.47 3.56
N ALA A 291 -6.93 -5.31 2.61
CA ALA A 291 -5.63 -5.22 1.94
C ALA A 291 -5.45 -3.85 1.25
N ARG A 292 -6.46 -3.38 0.50
CA ARG A 292 -6.46 -2.04 -0.12
C ARG A 292 -6.42 -0.89 0.90
N ARG A 293 -6.92 -1.10 2.13
CA ARG A 293 -6.78 -0.10 3.21
C ARG A 293 -5.37 -0.14 3.78
N ALA A 294 -4.85 -1.34 4.08
CA ALA A 294 -3.50 -1.54 4.60
C ALA A 294 -2.41 -1.01 3.65
N GLU A 295 -2.58 -1.19 2.33
CA GLU A 295 -1.66 -0.63 1.32
C GLU A 295 -1.63 0.90 1.35
N ARG A 296 -2.80 1.55 1.45
CA ARG A 296 -2.91 3.02 1.55
C ARG A 296 -2.31 3.53 2.85
N GLU A 297 -2.57 2.86 3.97
CA GLU A 297 -1.98 3.19 5.27
C GLU A 297 -0.45 3.04 5.23
N ALA A 298 0.07 1.95 4.66
CA ALA A 298 1.51 1.75 4.49
C ALA A 298 2.16 2.81 3.56
N GLU A 299 1.44 3.30 2.55
CA GLU A 299 1.93 4.40 1.70
C GLU A 299 1.96 5.74 2.44
N ILE A 300 0.96 6.02 3.27
CA ILE A 300 0.94 7.18 4.17
C ILE A 300 2.11 7.12 5.16
N ASP A 301 2.35 5.97 5.78
CA ASP A 301 3.44 5.78 6.74
C ASP A 301 4.81 5.97 6.08
N LYS A 302 5.01 5.41 4.87
CA LYS A 302 6.21 5.63 4.06
C LYS A 302 6.43 7.12 3.78
N TRP A 303 5.38 7.85 3.43
CA TRP A 303 5.45 9.28 3.17
C TRP A 303 5.77 10.08 4.45
N GLN A 304 5.13 9.75 5.57
CA GLN A 304 5.38 10.37 6.86
C GLN A 304 6.81 10.14 7.33
N MET A 305 7.31 8.90 7.21
CA MET A 305 8.69 8.55 7.55
C MET A 305 9.69 9.33 6.69
N LYS A 306 9.48 9.38 5.38
CA LYS A 306 10.31 10.19 4.48
C LYS A 306 10.30 11.67 4.88
N ARG A 307 9.14 12.19 5.25
CA ARG A 307 9.00 13.59 5.66
C ARG A 307 9.69 13.88 6.98
N PHE A 308 9.59 12.97 7.94
CA PHE A 308 10.30 13.05 9.21
C PHE A 308 11.81 13.06 9.00
N GLN A 309 12.33 12.13 8.19
CA GLN A 309 13.75 12.09 7.82
C GLN A 309 14.23 13.38 7.15
N GLU A 310 13.48 13.93 6.19
CA GLU A 310 13.82 15.20 5.55
C GLU A 310 13.92 16.38 6.55
N VAL A 311 13.07 16.40 7.57
CA VAL A 311 13.09 17.44 8.62
C VAL A 311 14.26 17.22 9.56
N GLU A 312 14.51 15.98 9.96
CA GLU A 312 15.63 15.61 10.83
C GLU A 312 16.98 15.91 10.17
N GLU A 313 17.15 15.57 8.89
CA GLU A 313 18.35 15.89 8.11
C GLU A 313 18.60 17.41 8.05
N LYS A 314 17.55 18.22 7.79
CA LYS A 314 17.67 19.68 7.81
C LYS A 314 18.00 20.23 9.21
N ASN A 315 17.54 19.58 10.27
CA ASN A 315 17.88 19.99 11.63
C ASN A 315 19.34 19.69 11.93
N ARG A 316 19.84 18.50 11.56
CA ARG A 316 21.25 18.13 11.68
C ARG A 316 22.16 19.06 10.86
N GLU A 317 21.77 19.42 9.64
CA GLU A 317 22.52 20.38 8.81
C GLU A 317 22.62 21.77 9.48
N LYS A 318 21.52 22.25 10.09
CA LYS A 318 21.54 23.51 10.85
C LYS A 318 22.43 23.42 12.09
N GLU A 319 22.37 22.31 12.82
CA GLU A 319 23.21 22.08 14.00
C GLU A 319 24.70 22.06 13.63
N LEU A 320 25.06 21.41 12.52
CA LEU A 320 26.42 21.42 11.99
C LEU A 320 26.87 22.84 11.60
N LYS A 321 26.02 23.62 10.92
CA LYS A 321 26.31 25.03 10.60
C LYS A 321 26.51 25.89 11.84
N LEU A 322 25.66 25.70 12.86
CA LEU A 322 25.80 26.42 14.13
C LEU A 322 27.09 26.03 14.87
N ALA A 323 27.46 24.75 14.85
CA ALA A 323 28.71 24.28 15.43
C ALA A 323 29.93 24.88 14.70
N ALA A 324 29.90 24.90 13.37
CA ALA A 324 30.91 25.55 12.54
C ALA A 324 31.06 27.05 12.84
N ASP A 325 29.93 27.78 12.89
CA ASP A 325 29.90 29.21 13.18
C ASP A 325 30.38 29.50 14.61
N ALA A 326 30.05 28.63 15.58
CA ALA A 326 30.53 28.75 16.95
C ALA A 326 32.06 28.68 17.01
N VAL A 327 32.69 27.70 16.34
CA VAL A 327 34.15 27.58 16.28
C VAL A 327 34.79 28.80 15.61
N LEU A 328 34.25 29.27 14.48
CA LEU A 328 34.74 30.49 13.81
C LEU A 328 34.58 31.74 14.69
N SER A 329 33.46 31.86 15.41
CA SER A 329 33.20 32.98 16.31
C SER A 329 34.20 33.03 17.46
N GLU A 330 34.66 31.87 17.94
CA GLU A 330 35.69 31.79 18.97
C GLU A 330 37.04 32.31 18.46
N VAL A 331 37.45 31.95 17.24
CA VAL A 331 38.69 32.47 16.63
C VAL A 331 38.60 33.97 16.39
N ARG A 332 37.45 34.48 15.90
CA ARG A 332 37.22 35.92 15.73
C ARG A 332 37.26 36.67 17.06
N LYS A 333 36.73 36.07 18.13
CA LYS A 333 36.84 36.63 19.49
C LYS A 333 38.31 36.71 19.92
N LYS A 334 39.11 35.68 19.69
CA LYS A 334 40.56 35.67 19.97
C LYS A 334 41.32 36.74 19.18
N GLN A 335 41.00 36.94 17.89
CA GLN A 335 41.55 38.02 17.08
C GLN A 335 41.17 39.41 17.62
N SER A 336 39.90 39.60 18.01
CA SER A 336 39.42 40.85 18.58
C SER A 336 40.11 41.20 19.90
N ASP A 337 40.37 40.18 20.74
CA ASP A 337 41.08 40.34 22.01
C ASP A 337 42.56 40.69 21.79
N ALA A 338 43.22 40.05 20.81
CA ALA A 338 44.57 40.41 20.41
C ALA A 338 44.67 41.86 19.93
N LYS A 339 43.70 42.33 19.13
CA LYS A 339 43.61 43.74 18.70
C LYS A 339 43.40 44.68 19.89
N ARG A 340 42.51 44.32 20.82
CA ARG A 340 42.28 45.09 22.06
C ARG A 340 43.55 45.21 22.88
N MET A 341 44.33 44.13 23.04
CA MET A 341 45.63 44.17 23.74
C MET A 341 46.63 45.11 23.05
N LEU A 342 46.70 45.11 21.71
CA LEU A 342 47.54 46.07 20.98
C LEU A 342 47.11 47.52 21.20
N ASP A 343 45.81 47.78 21.25
CA ASP A 343 45.30 49.13 21.48
C ASP A 343 45.56 49.60 22.93
N ILE A 344 45.49 48.69 23.91
CA ILE A 344 45.93 48.96 25.29
C ILE A 344 47.42 49.34 25.30
N LEU A 345 48.29 48.59 24.62
CA LEU A 345 49.72 48.91 24.55
C LEU A 345 49.98 50.27 23.90
N LYS A 346 49.26 50.64 22.83
CA LYS A 346 49.33 51.98 22.24
C LYS A 346 48.90 53.07 23.22
N SER A 347 47.86 52.82 24.02
CA SER A 347 47.40 53.79 25.04
C SER A 347 48.42 53.98 26.16
N LEU A 348 49.11 52.91 26.58
CA LEU A 348 50.19 52.95 27.57
C LEU A 348 51.40 53.74 27.06
N GLU A 349 51.75 53.56 25.79
CA GLU A 349 52.80 54.34 25.14
C GLU A 349 52.47 55.84 25.15
N LYS A 350 51.24 56.21 24.75
CA LYS A 350 50.76 57.61 24.81
C LYS A 350 50.79 58.16 26.23
N LEU A 351 50.33 57.39 27.22
CA LEU A 351 50.35 57.78 28.63
C LEU A 351 51.78 58.03 29.12
N ARG A 352 52.74 57.18 28.72
CA ARG A 352 54.15 57.36 29.05
C ARG A 352 54.70 58.65 28.43
N LYS A 353 54.42 58.93 27.14
CA LYS A 353 54.82 60.17 26.46
C LYS A 353 54.28 61.42 27.17
N LEU A 354 53.00 61.42 27.54
CA LEU A 354 52.39 62.52 28.31
C LEU A 354 53.05 62.71 29.68
N ARG A 355 53.37 61.62 30.40
CA ARG A 355 54.09 61.71 31.67
C ARG A 355 55.51 62.24 31.50
N LYS A 356 56.22 61.86 30.44
CA LYS A 356 57.55 62.39 30.09
C LYS A 356 57.49 63.89 29.80
N GLU A 357 56.52 64.34 28.99
CA GLU A 357 56.31 65.76 28.71
C GLU A 357 55.95 66.55 29.97
N ALA A 358 55.08 66.02 30.83
CA ALA A 358 54.73 66.64 32.10
C ALA A 358 55.92 66.74 33.06
N ALA A 359 56.80 65.73 33.08
CA ALA A 359 58.03 65.75 33.86
C ALA A 359 59.05 66.76 33.28
N ALA A 360 59.19 66.81 31.96
CA ALA A 360 60.04 67.79 31.27
C ALA A 360 59.61 69.24 31.56
N ARG A 361 58.29 69.52 31.63
CA ARG A 361 57.76 70.83 32.06
C ARG A 361 58.12 71.18 33.52
N LYS A 362 58.38 70.19 34.37
CA LYS A 362 58.82 70.36 35.77
C LYS A 362 60.34 70.37 35.93
N GLY A 363 61.11 70.28 34.84
CA GLY A 363 62.57 70.16 34.89
C GLY A 363 63.09 68.80 35.34
N LEU A 364 62.21 67.80 35.48
CA LEU A 364 62.58 66.43 35.83
C LEU A 364 62.62 65.59 34.57
N PHE A 365 63.80 65.10 34.19
CA PHE A 365 63.97 64.21 33.06
C PHE A 365 64.06 62.77 33.55
N PRO A 366 63.09 61.90 33.22
CA PRO A 366 63.22 60.47 33.47
C PRO A 366 64.51 59.93 32.85
N GLY A 367 65.24 59.09 33.59
CA GLY A 367 66.51 58.52 33.11
C GLY A 367 66.30 57.72 31.82
N LYS A 368 67.19 57.94 30.83
CA LYS A 368 67.14 57.32 29.50
C LYS A 368 66.99 55.79 29.57
N GLU A 369 67.70 55.15 30.50
CA GLU A 369 67.64 53.70 30.73
C GLU A 369 66.23 53.21 31.10
N SER A 370 65.45 54.01 31.85
CA SER A 370 64.10 53.63 32.26
C SER A 370 63.12 53.64 31.09
N ASP A 371 63.32 54.56 30.15
CA ASP A 371 62.53 54.64 28.92
C ASP A 371 62.92 53.52 27.95
N ASP A 372 64.22 53.24 27.80
CA ASP A 372 64.70 52.15 26.94
C ASP A 372 64.18 50.79 27.44
N ARG A 373 64.17 50.55 28.77
CA ARG A 373 63.57 49.35 29.37
C ARG A 373 62.06 49.26 29.12
N PHE A 374 61.35 50.38 29.21
CA PHE A 374 59.90 50.43 28.96
C PHE A 374 59.58 50.12 27.50
N GLU A 375 60.26 50.79 26.56
CA GLU A 375 60.09 50.55 25.12
C GLU A 375 60.48 49.13 24.74
N GLY A 376 61.57 48.58 25.30
CA GLY A 376 61.97 47.19 25.08
C GLY A 376 60.93 46.18 25.57
N HIS A 377 60.31 46.42 26.74
CA HIS A 377 59.24 45.56 27.24
C HIS A 377 57.98 45.65 26.38
N LEU A 378 57.61 46.85 25.96
CA LEU A 378 56.45 47.11 25.11
C LEU A 378 56.64 46.46 23.74
N GLU A 379 57.82 46.56 23.13
CA GLU A 379 58.10 45.94 21.84
C GLU A 379 58.11 44.41 21.92
N ARG A 380 58.62 43.84 23.02
CA ARG A 380 58.51 42.40 23.27
C ARG A 380 57.05 41.94 23.33
N LEU A 381 56.19 42.67 24.04
CA LEU A 381 54.75 42.37 24.11
C LEU A 381 54.06 42.52 22.74
N ARG A 382 54.37 43.59 21.99
CA ARG A 382 53.87 43.78 20.62
C ARG A 382 54.26 42.62 19.71
N SER A 383 55.52 42.19 19.76
CA SER A 383 56.02 41.04 19.00
C SER A 383 55.27 39.76 19.35
N LEU A 384 55.06 39.48 20.64
CA LEU A 384 54.30 38.32 21.10
C LEU A 384 52.83 38.34 20.61
N ILE A 385 52.15 39.49 20.72
CA ILE A 385 50.76 39.60 20.27
C ILE A 385 50.67 39.48 18.74
N ARG A 386 51.61 40.08 17.99
CA ARG A 386 51.66 39.92 16.52
C ARG A 386 51.86 38.46 16.11
N LYS A 387 52.77 37.73 16.78
CA LYS A 387 52.97 36.29 16.55
C LYS A 387 51.68 35.49 16.82
N ARG A 388 51.00 35.76 17.93
CA ARG A 388 49.73 35.09 18.29
C ARG A 388 48.60 35.44 17.33
N THR A 389 48.55 36.69 16.86
CA THR A 389 47.57 37.14 15.84
C THR A 389 47.77 36.37 14.53
N ALA A 390 49.02 36.20 14.09
CA ALA A 390 49.32 35.42 12.89
C ALA A 390 48.84 33.96 13.01
N VAL A 391 48.96 33.34 14.19
CA VAL A 391 48.42 32.00 14.45
C VAL A 391 46.89 31.97 14.31
N TYR A 392 46.18 32.94 14.88
CA TYR A 392 44.74 33.03 14.74
C TYR A 392 44.28 33.29 13.30
N ASP A 393 45.03 34.08 12.54
CA ASP A 393 44.76 34.29 11.12
C ASP A 393 44.95 33.01 10.31
N THR A 394 45.96 32.19 10.64
CA THR A 394 46.14 30.87 10.01
C THR A 394 45.05 29.89 10.43
N GLU A 395 44.63 29.88 11.69
CA GLU A 395 43.56 29.04 12.22
C GLU A 395 42.22 29.39 11.54
N GLU A 396 41.88 30.69 11.45
CA GLU A 396 40.66 31.14 10.78
C GLU A 396 40.67 30.76 9.29
N LYS A 397 41.81 30.95 8.60
CA LYS A 397 41.95 30.53 7.19
C LYS A 397 41.81 29.01 7.03
N ALA A 398 42.41 28.22 7.90
CA ALA A 398 42.31 26.76 7.87
C ALA A 398 40.86 26.30 8.09
N LEU A 399 40.17 26.86 9.08
CA LEU A 399 38.76 26.56 9.36
C LEU A 399 37.85 26.94 8.18
N ARG A 400 38.06 28.11 7.56
CA ARG A 400 37.29 28.50 6.35
C ARG A 400 37.49 27.53 5.19
N VAL A 401 38.72 27.12 4.90
CA VAL A 401 39.00 26.14 3.84
C VAL A 401 38.36 24.79 4.14
N MET A 402 38.39 24.34 5.40
CA MET A 402 37.72 23.11 5.83
C MET A 402 36.20 23.18 5.64
N LEU A 403 35.59 24.31 5.99
CA LEU A 403 34.16 24.58 5.83
C LEU A 403 33.73 24.67 4.36
N GLU A 404 34.52 25.37 3.54
CA GLU A 404 34.32 25.43 2.09
C GLU A 404 34.47 24.04 1.46
N GLY A 405 35.43 23.24 1.91
CA GLY A 405 35.61 21.86 1.45
C GLY A 405 34.43 20.96 1.79
N GLU A 406 33.92 21.03 3.02
CA GLU A 406 32.74 20.27 3.46
C GLU A 406 31.47 20.71 2.71
N GLN A 407 31.28 22.02 2.51
CA GLN A 407 30.18 22.56 1.72
C GLN A 407 30.28 22.17 0.24
N GLU A 408 31.49 22.15 -0.32
CA GLU A 408 31.73 21.72 -1.69
C GLU A 408 31.43 20.23 -1.87
N GLU A 409 31.81 19.39 -0.90
CA GLU A 409 31.44 17.97 -0.87
C GLU A 409 29.93 17.77 -0.75
N GLU A 410 29.25 18.51 0.12
CA GLU A 410 27.80 18.42 0.27
C GLU A 410 27.09 18.81 -1.02
N ARG A 411 27.53 19.90 -1.68
CA ARG A 411 27.02 20.31 -2.99
C ARG A 411 27.29 19.25 -4.07
N LYS A 412 28.45 18.59 -4.04
CA LYS A 412 28.77 17.49 -4.96
C LYS A 412 27.88 16.27 -4.71
N ARG A 413 27.69 15.88 -3.45
CA ARG A 413 26.78 14.79 -3.05
C ARG A 413 25.33 15.09 -3.47
N ASP A 414 24.89 16.33 -3.35
CA ASP A 414 23.58 16.77 -3.79
C ASP A 414 23.42 16.75 -5.32
N GLN A 415 24.45 17.16 -6.06
CA GLN A 415 24.47 17.03 -7.51
C GLN A 415 24.42 15.56 -7.94
N ASP A 416 25.21 14.69 -7.32
CA ASP A 416 25.21 13.24 -7.59
C ASP A 416 23.83 12.62 -7.29
N ARG A 417 23.20 13.00 -6.17
CA ARG A 417 21.83 12.61 -5.83
C ARG A 417 20.82 13.09 -6.88
N ARG A 418 20.96 14.31 -7.40
CA ARG A 418 20.10 14.85 -8.48
C ARG A 418 20.28 14.10 -9.78
N LEU A 419 21.53 13.91 -10.22
CA LEU A 419 21.87 13.15 -11.43
C LEU A 419 21.36 11.71 -11.35
N LYS A 420 21.51 11.06 -10.19
CA LYS A 420 20.97 9.72 -9.96
C LYS A 420 19.45 9.68 -10.09
N ARG A 421 18.75 10.65 -9.48
CA ARG A 421 17.28 10.79 -9.62
C ARG A 421 16.85 11.04 -11.07
N GLU A 422 17.59 11.84 -11.83
CA GLU A 422 17.31 12.09 -13.25
C GLU A 422 17.54 10.85 -14.11
N ARG A 423 18.64 10.14 -13.89
CA ARG A 423 18.92 8.86 -14.57
C ARG A 423 17.83 7.83 -14.28
N ASP A 424 17.41 7.72 -13.03
CA ASP A 424 16.36 6.78 -12.62
C ASP A 424 14.99 7.18 -13.22
N LYS A 425 14.66 8.49 -13.30
CA LYS A 425 13.47 8.99 -14.01
C LYS A 425 13.51 8.69 -15.50
N LEU A 426 14.66 8.86 -16.16
CA LEU A 426 14.81 8.56 -17.58
C LEU A 426 14.66 7.06 -17.84
N LEU A 427 15.25 6.23 -16.99
CA LEU A 427 15.11 4.78 -17.05
C LEU A 427 13.65 4.36 -16.84
N GLN A 428 12.95 4.99 -15.90
CA GLN A 428 11.53 4.75 -15.66
C GLN A 428 10.66 5.12 -16.88
N LYS A 429 10.89 6.29 -17.48
CA LYS A 429 10.23 6.69 -18.73
C LYS A 429 10.53 5.71 -19.88
N LYS A 430 11.76 5.22 -19.99
CA LYS A 430 12.12 4.21 -20.99
C LYS A 430 11.33 2.91 -20.77
N ARG A 431 11.19 2.46 -19.52
CA ARG A 431 10.37 1.28 -19.18
C ARG A 431 8.89 1.51 -19.47
N GLU A 432 8.34 2.67 -19.13
CA GLU A 432 6.95 3.04 -19.42
C GLU A 432 6.69 3.07 -20.93
N LEU A 433 7.60 3.68 -21.71
CA LEU A 433 7.53 3.69 -23.16
C LEU A 433 7.63 2.28 -23.75
N HIS A 434 8.57 1.46 -23.24
CA HIS A 434 8.71 0.07 -23.66
C HIS A 434 7.44 -0.73 -23.38
N ALA A 435 6.85 -0.57 -22.20
CA ALA A 435 5.60 -1.20 -21.83
C ALA A 435 4.40 -0.73 -22.69
N MET A 436 4.40 0.55 -23.11
CA MET A 436 3.37 1.09 -24.00
C MET A 436 3.51 0.59 -25.44
N LEU A 437 4.74 0.42 -25.95
CA LEU A 437 5.01 0.00 -27.33
C LEU A 437 4.94 -1.52 -27.53
N PHE A 438 5.47 -2.30 -26.58
CA PHE A 438 5.64 -3.75 -26.70
C PHE A 438 4.77 -4.56 -25.71
N GLY A 439 4.03 -3.88 -24.83
CA GLY A 439 3.29 -4.50 -23.75
C GLY A 439 4.13 -4.64 -22.47
N ALA A 440 3.45 -4.85 -21.34
CA ALA A 440 4.11 -5.09 -20.07
C ALA A 440 4.92 -6.40 -20.13
N GLU A 441 6.14 -6.39 -19.57
CA GLU A 441 6.92 -7.62 -19.41
C GLU A 441 6.07 -8.67 -18.67
N LEU A 442 5.95 -9.85 -19.28
CA LEU A 442 5.21 -10.94 -18.67
C LEU A 442 5.84 -11.28 -17.31
N PRO A 443 5.04 -11.62 -16.28
CA PRO A 443 5.57 -12.20 -15.05
C PRO A 443 6.43 -13.42 -15.35
N THR A 444 7.51 -13.64 -14.57
CA THR A 444 8.43 -14.77 -14.76
C THR A 444 7.73 -16.14 -14.70
N ASP A 445 6.58 -16.21 -14.04
CA ASP A 445 5.77 -17.43 -13.91
C ASP A 445 4.66 -17.56 -14.97
N HIS A 446 4.62 -16.68 -15.97
CA HIS A 446 3.57 -16.70 -16.97
C HIS A 446 3.72 -17.94 -17.88
N PRO A 447 2.63 -18.69 -18.19
CA PRO A 447 2.70 -19.89 -19.02
C PRO A 447 3.25 -19.65 -20.45
N LEU A 448 3.30 -18.38 -20.88
CA LEU A 448 3.87 -17.97 -22.16
C LEU A 448 5.35 -17.56 -22.11
N GLN A 449 5.99 -17.54 -20.93
CA GLN A 449 7.41 -17.18 -20.79
C GLN A 449 8.34 -18.01 -21.68
N PRO A 450 8.21 -19.34 -21.78
CA PRO A 450 9.07 -20.13 -22.66
C PRO A 450 8.98 -19.71 -24.14
N PHE A 451 7.80 -19.26 -24.58
CA PHE A 451 7.62 -18.76 -25.95
C PHE A 451 8.27 -17.38 -26.12
N LEU A 452 8.11 -16.50 -25.13
CA LEU A 452 8.76 -15.19 -25.15
C LEU A 452 10.29 -15.32 -25.16
N ASP A 453 10.84 -16.21 -24.32
CA ASP A 453 12.28 -16.50 -24.26
C ASP A 453 12.80 -17.04 -25.59
N TYR A 454 12.04 -17.93 -26.26
CA TYR A 454 12.40 -18.44 -27.59
C TYR A 454 12.50 -17.33 -28.64
N TYR A 455 11.53 -16.41 -28.69
CA TYR A 455 11.56 -15.30 -29.66
C TYR A 455 12.52 -14.16 -29.29
N THR A 456 12.87 -14.01 -28.00
CA THR A 456 13.80 -12.96 -27.51
C THR A 456 15.22 -13.46 -27.22
N GLN A 457 15.52 -14.74 -27.52
CA GLN A 457 16.84 -15.33 -27.26
C GLN A 457 18.01 -14.56 -27.90
N ALA A 458 17.77 -13.95 -29.06
CA ALA A 458 18.74 -13.12 -29.77
C ALA A 458 19.14 -11.83 -29.01
N GLU A 459 18.26 -11.30 -28.16
CA GLU A 459 18.52 -10.09 -27.38
C GLU A 459 19.38 -10.38 -26.14
N ARG A 460 19.37 -11.64 -25.67
CA ARG A 460 20.01 -12.06 -24.41
C ARG A 460 21.28 -12.90 -24.62
N SER A 461 21.43 -13.51 -25.80
CA SER A 461 22.52 -14.44 -26.10
C SER A 461 23.09 -14.19 -27.51
N LEU A 462 24.34 -13.74 -27.56
CA LEU A 462 25.08 -13.57 -28.82
C LEU A 462 25.17 -14.88 -29.63
N PRO A 463 25.46 -16.06 -29.03
CA PRO A 463 25.39 -17.33 -29.75
C PRO A 463 24.04 -17.61 -30.40
N ALA A 464 22.94 -17.34 -29.69
CA ALA A 464 21.59 -17.57 -30.22
C ALA A 464 21.26 -16.64 -31.39
N LEU A 465 21.72 -15.38 -31.34
CA LEU A 465 21.60 -14.45 -32.47
C LEU A 465 22.35 -14.99 -33.72
N ILE A 466 23.56 -15.51 -33.53
CA ILE A 466 24.37 -16.08 -34.63
C ILE A 466 23.67 -17.31 -35.22
N GLU A 467 23.13 -18.19 -34.37
CA GLU A 467 22.42 -19.40 -34.80
C GLU A 467 21.14 -19.09 -35.57
N ILE A 468 20.28 -18.20 -35.05
CA ILE A 468 19.09 -17.71 -35.75
C ILE A 468 19.48 -17.15 -37.12
N ARG A 469 20.56 -16.35 -37.18
CA ARG A 469 21.02 -15.78 -38.45
C ARG A 469 21.42 -16.86 -39.46
N ARG A 470 22.16 -17.88 -39.01
CA ARG A 470 22.53 -19.04 -39.84
C ARG A 470 21.30 -19.79 -40.36
N GLU A 471 20.30 -20.00 -39.52
CA GLU A 471 19.03 -20.65 -39.91
C GLU A 471 18.25 -19.84 -40.95
N TRP A 472 18.28 -18.51 -40.88
CA TRP A 472 17.70 -17.66 -41.91
C TRP A 472 18.50 -17.68 -43.21
N ASP A 473 19.82 -17.65 -43.11
CA ASP A 473 20.73 -17.64 -44.26
C ASP A 473 20.62 -18.94 -45.10
N GLN A 474 20.24 -20.08 -44.49
CA GLN A 474 20.02 -21.35 -45.21
C GLN A 474 18.90 -21.28 -46.27
N PHE A 475 17.96 -20.33 -46.14
CA PHE A 475 16.86 -20.14 -47.07
C PHE A 475 17.19 -19.13 -48.17
N LEU A 476 18.26 -18.37 -48.00
CA LEU A 476 18.77 -17.44 -49.01
C LEU A 476 19.68 -18.16 -50.01
N VAL A 477 20.28 -19.30 -49.64
CA VAL A 477 21.24 -20.03 -50.48
C VAL A 477 21.09 -21.54 -50.26
N SER A 478 20.84 -22.33 -51.32
CA SER A 478 20.84 -23.80 -51.24
C SER A 478 22.23 -24.35 -50.87
N VAL A 479 22.24 -25.42 -50.06
CA VAL A 479 23.45 -26.06 -49.48
C VAL A 479 24.50 -26.46 -50.54
N ASP A 480 24.09 -26.66 -51.78
CA ASP A 480 24.94 -27.10 -52.89
C ASP A 480 25.38 -25.97 -53.84
N HIS A 481 25.09 -24.70 -53.52
CA HIS A 481 25.47 -23.58 -54.40
C HIS A 481 26.94 -23.15 -54.14
N PRO A 482 27.82 -23.18 -55.16
CA PRO A 482 29.24 -22.84 -55.01
C PRO A 482 29.50 -21.37 -54.63
N ASP A 483 28.47 -20.52 -54.66
CA ASP A 483 28.54 -19.09 -54.30
C ASP A 483 28.04 -18.79 -52.88
N GLY A 484 27.98 -19.77 -51.96
CA GLY A 484 27.65 -19.56 -50.55
C GLY A 484 28.61 -18.55 -49.89
N THR A 485 28.25 -17.27 -49.96
CA THR A 485 29.17 -16.17 -49.69
C THR A 485 29.13 -15.79 -48.22
N SER A 486 30.30 -15.79 -47.59
CA SER A 486 30.55 -15.23 -46.26
C SER A 486 29.89 -13.85 -46.11
N ILE A 487 29.39 -13.55 -44.89
CA ILE A 487 28.80 -12.27 -44.49
C ILE A 487 29.50 -11.10 -45.20
N PRO A 488 28.78 -10.29 -46.00
CA PRO A 488 29.40 -9.17 -46.70
C PRO A 488 30.04 -8.20 -45.72
N ASN A 489 31.33 -7.93 -45.91
CA ASN A 489 32.03 -6.87 -45.19
C ASN A 489 31.60 -5.50 -45.75
N GLY A 490 30.36 -5.07 -45.50
CA GLY A 490 29.84 -3.79 -45.98
C GLY A 490 28.31 -3.66 -45.98
N TRP A 491 27.82 -2.48 -46.34
CA TRP A 491 26.39 -2.22 -46.56
C TRP A 491 25.94 -2.89 -47.87
N ILE A 492 24.94 -3.76 -47.79
CA ILE A 492 24.29 -4.35 -48.97
C ILE A 492 23.16 -3.40 -49.38
N VAL A 493 23.23 -2.87 -50.60
CA VAL A 493 22.15 -2.07 -51.20
C VAL A 493 21.15 -3.04 -51.84
N PRO A 494 19.85 -2.95 -51.51
CA PRO A 494 18.84 -3.83 -52.10
C PRO A 494 18.74 -3.59 -53.61
N GLU A 495 18.50 -4.66 -54.38
CA GLU A 495 18.17 -4.55 -55.80
C GLU A 495 16.88 -3.74 -55.98
N PRO A 496 16.76 -2.96 -57.08
CA PRO A 496 15.52 -2.26 -57.39
C PRO A 496 14.36 -3.24 -57.50
N PRO A 497 13.16 -2.91 -56.98
CA PRO A 497 12.03 -3.83 -56.97
C PRO A 497 11.69 -4.24 -58.40
N ALA A 498 11.53 -5.55 -58.61
CA ALA A 498 11.23 -6.15 -59.91
C ALA A 498 9.84 -5.77 -60.47
N ASP A 499 9.08 -4.98 -59.73
CA ASP A 499 7.69 -4.62 -60.01
C ASP A 499 7.47 -3.13 -59.69
N GLU A 500 6.99 -2.39 -60.69
CA GLU A 500 6.72 -0.95 -60.63
C GLU A 500 5.75 -0.59 -59.49
N ILE A 501 4.84 -1.51 -59.14
CA ILE A 501 3.87 -1.32 -58.05
C ILE A 501 4.58 -1.25 -56.70
N TRP A 502 5.60 -2.09 -56.48
CA TRP A 502 6.36 -2.09 -55.23
C TRP A 502 7.34 -0.92 -55.14
N ALA A 503 7.84 -0.43 -56.28
CA ALA A 503 8.68 0.77 -56.34
C ALA A 503 7.96 2.00 -55.75
N THR A 504 6.67 2.18 -56.07
CA THR A 504 5.88 3.32 -55.54
C THR A 504 5.67 3.31 -54.03
N ALA A 505 5.86 2.18 -53.35
CA ALA A 505 5.72 2.08 -51.90
C ALA A 505 6.98 2.53 -51.12
N LEU A 506 8.13 2.66 -51.81
CA LEU A 506 9.42 3.03 -51.21
C LEU A 506 9.77 4.53 -51.41
N GLU A 507 8.96 5.30 -52.16
CA GLU A 507 9.16 6.72 -52.45
C GLU A 507 8.51 7.70 -51.42
N LYS A 508 8.35 7.28 -50.16
CA LYS A 508 7.90 8.15 -49.05
C LYS A 508 8.85 8.02 -47.87
#